data_AF-A0A8J8XKS1-F1
#
_entry.id   AF-A0A8J8XKS1-F1
#
_cell.length_a   1.000
_cell.length_b   1.000
_cell.length_c   1.000
_cell.angle_alpha   90.00
_cell.angle_beta   90.00
_cell.angle_gamma   90.00
#
_symmetry.space_group_name_H-M   'P 1'
#
loop_
_entity.id
_entity.type
_entity.pdbx_description
1 polymer ?
#
loop_
_entity_poly.entity_id
_entity_poly.type
_entity_poly.pdbx_seq_one_letter_code
_entity_poly.pdbx_strand_id
1 'polypeptide(L)'
;MNPPRIRHQDTPPNKPPYHIMPSRGGSGNTQRQQDPTVVVVAFAQPRRRTRRRRAIMPVKSSASFRMTALPMVVTAQLLAAAVLTLTLVWVLHFRGGVSWKPTSNPLFVYTAHPLFMVIGFIICTGEAVMAYRIVLGPRSAKKAVHLLLHLVALTFAAVGLYAAFKFHHDVGLPDIRSLHSWLGIATIALYGLQWLMAFVYFVFPGAVMTMRADYAPWHIFFGLAIFLMAICTAETGLAKFVSAFIAYPGEVFVVNFTGIAILMFGVAVVLAVILPSRY
;
A
#
# COMPACT_ATOMS: atom_id res chain seq x y z
N MET A 1 -9.54 -7.88 -78.47
CA MET A 1 -9.75 -6.56 -79.10
C MET A 1 -9.28 -5.47 -78.13
N ASN A 2 -8.59 -4.47 -78.68
CA ASN A 2 -8.26 -3.12 -78.17
C ASN A 2 -8.23 -2.24 -79.46
N PRO A 3 -8.31 -0.89 -79.48
CA PRO A 3 -8.09 0.14 -78.43
C PRO A 3 -9.31 1.14 -78.43
N PRO A 4 -9.23 2.52 -78.35
CA PRO A 4 -8.24 3.53 -77.88
C PRO A 4 -8.78 4.44 -76.72
N ARG A 5 -7.99 5.10 -75.85
CA ARG A 5 -6.93 6.14 -75.96
C ARG A 5 -7.42 7.59 -76.26
N ILE A 6 -7.46 8.44 -75.23
CA ILE A 6 -7.31 9.92 -75.30
C ILE A 6 -6.26 10.35 -74.24
N ARG A 7 -5.73 11.58 -74.33
CA ARG A 7 -4.31 11.90 -74.59
C ARG A 7 -3.85 13.15 -73.79
N HIS A 8 -2.53 13.23 -73.49
CA HIS A 8 -1.65 14.37 -73.04
C HIS A 8 -2.29 15.71 -72.58
N GLN A 9 -1.79 16.41 -71.54
CA GLN A 9 -0.51 17.18 -71.46
C GLN A 9 -0.31 17.64 -69.97
N ASP A 10 0.85 18.04 -69.42
CA ASP A 10 2.26 18.05 -69.87
C ASP A 10 3.27 18.06 -68.67
N THR A 11 4.32 18.90 -68.65
CA THR A 11 5.58 18.78 -67.88
C THR A 11 5.81 19.86 -66.77
N PRO A 12 6.87 19.76 -65.92
CA PRO A 12 6.95 20.38 -64.57
C PRO A 12 8.03 21.50 -64.47
N PRO A 13 8.85 21.64 -63.40
CA PRO A 13 8.62 21.91 -61.96
C PRO A 13 9.27 23.24 -61.45
N ASN A 14 8.95 23.73 -60.23
CA ASN A 14 9.99 24.06 -59.21
C ASN A 14 9.48 24.40 -57.80
N LYS A 15 10.37 24.22 -56.80
CA LYS A 15 10.31 24.69 -55.39
C LYS A 15 11.46 25.71 -55.16
N PRO A 16 11.85 26.06 -53.91
CA PRO A 16 11.24 26.91 -52.86
C PRO A 16 12.22 28.11 -52.59
N PRO A 17 12.58 28.58 -51.35
CA PRO A 17 11.94 28.68 -50.03
C PRO A 17 11.97 30.11 -49.39
N TYR A 18 11.59 30.19 -48.10
CA TYR A 18 11.71 31.30 -47.14
C TYR A 18 13.10 31.98 -47.00
N HIS A 19 13.15 33.26 -46.55
CA HIS A 19 13.91 33.80 -45.38
C HIS A 19 13.83 35.36 -45.31
N ILE A 20 13.39 35.98 -44.20
CA ILE A 20 14.15 36.63 -43.08
C ILE A 20 14.83 38.01 -43.39
N MET A 21 14.56 38.99 -42.50
CA MET A 21 15.09 40.38 -42.32
C MET A 21 16.62 40.44 -41.93
N PRO A 22 17.26 41.61 -41.61
CA PRO A 22 17.03 43.05 -41.90
C PRO A 22 18.32 43.80 -42.37
N SER A 23 18.35 45.16 -42.46
CA SER A 23 19.40 46.06 -41.84
C SER A 23 19.59 47.47 -42.49
N ARG A 24 19.60 48.50 -41.62
CA ARG A 24 20.35 49.81 -41.56
C ARG A 24 20.58 50.77 -42.75
N GLY A 25 20.39 52.06 -42.43
CA GLY A 25 21.07 53.27 -42.98
C GLY A 25 20.11 54.48 -43.08
N GLY A 26 20.43 55.73 -42.71
CA GLY A 26 21.59 56.34 -42.06
C GLY A 26 21.83 57.79 -42.53
N SER A 27 21.89 58.79 -41.62
CA SER A 27 22.10 60.25 -41.87
C SER A 27 20.90 61.02 -42.48
N GLY A 28 20.57 62.28 -42.13
CA GLY A 28 21.04 63.16 -41.04
C GLY A 28 20.87 64.66 -41.36
N ASN A 29 20.38 65.49 -40.43
CA ASN A 29 20.77 66.92 -40.29
C ASN A 29 20.33 67.57 -38.97
N THR A 30 21.11 68.56 -38.51
CA THR A 30 20.85 69.50 -37.39
C THR A 30 19.80 70.59 -37.78
N GLN A 31 19.28 71.52 -36.96
CA GLN A 31 19.75 72.16 -35.72
C GLN A 31 18.59 73.00 -35.08
N ARG A 32 18.40 73.01 -33.76
CA ARG A 32 17.92 74.21 -33.02
C ARG A 32 18.22 74.13 -31.52
N GLN A 33 18.49 75.28 -30.92
CA GLN A 33 19.07 75.46 -29.60
C GLN A 33 18.16 76.37 -28.76
N GLN A 34 17.89 75.99 -27.50
CA GLN A 34 17.47 76.89 -26.41
C GLN A 34 17.58 76.16 -25.07
N ASP A 35 18.01 76.90 -24.05
CA ASP A 35 18.38 76.44 -22.69
C ASP A 35 17.85 77.50 -21.68
N PRO A 36 17.91 77.32 -20.35
CA PRO A 36 16.87 76.65 -19.58
C PRO A 36 16.12 77.58 -18.59
N THR A 37 14.88 77.25 -18.26
CA THR A 37 14.10 77.97 -17.23
C THR A 37 14.27 77.33 -15.85
N VAL A 38 14.87 78.06 -14.90
CA VAL A 38 15.03 77.62 -13.50
C VAL A 38 13.67 77.67 -12.78
N VAL A 39 13.23 76.54 -12.22
CA VAL A 39 12.03 76.46 -11.35
C VAL A 39 12.43 76.04 -9.95
N VAL A 40 12.20 76.93 -8.98
CA VAL A 40 12.50 76.72 -7.56
C VAL A 40 11.49 75.74 -6.95
N VAL A 41 11.98 74.68 -6.31
CA VAL A 41 11.16 73.63 -5.68
C VAL A 41 10.70 74.08 -4.29
N ALA A 42 9.39 74.32 -4.12
CA ALA A 42 8.78 74.53 -2.81
C ALA A 42 8.41 73.20 -2.13
N PHE A 43 8.98 72.94 -0.95
CA PHE A 43 8.76 71.71 -0.20
C PHE A 43 7.39 71.69 0.50
N ALA A 44 6.53 70.73 0.15
CA ALA A 44 5.35 70.38 0.94
C ALA A 44 5.59 69.08 1.72
N GLN A 45 5.66 69.16 3.06
CA GLN A 45 5.80 67.97 3.91
C GLN A 45 4.47 67.18 4.01
N PRO A 46 4.44 65.86 3.70
CA PRO A 46 3.26 65.04 3.92
C PRO A 46 3.10 64.69 5.41
N ARG A 47 1.91 64.96 5.97
CA ARG A 47 1.50 64.56 7.33
C ARG A 47 1.73 63.06 7.56
N ARG A 48 2.45 62.70 8.63
CA ARG A 48 2.60 61.30 9.09
C ARG A 48 1.23 60.71 9.47
N ARG A 49 0.66 59.86 8.62
CA ARG A 49 -0.43 58.95 9.00
C ARG A 49 0.12 57.83 9.87
N THR A 50 -0.26 57.80 11.15
CA THR A 50 0.03 56.69 12.07
C THR A 50 -0.71 55.43 11.63
N ARG A 51 -0.02 54.54 10.92
CA ARG A 51 -0.52 53.23 10.52
C ARG A 51 -0.71 52.36 11.77
N ARG A 52 -1.93 52.32 12.33
CA ARG A 52 -2.33 51.33 13.35
C ARG A 52 -1.99 49.93 12.81
N ARG A 53 -0.93 49.31 13.33
CA ARG A 53 -0.67 47.88 13.10
C ARG A 53 -1.84 47.13 13.73
N ARG A 54 -2.71 46.51 12.93
CA ARG A 54 -3.51 45.38 13.44
C ARG A 54 -2.51 44.34 13.88
N ALA A 55 -2.44 44.09 15.19
CA ALA A 55 -1.81 42.89 15.69
C ALA A 55 -2.65 41.71 15.18
N ILE A 56 -2.18 41.07 14.10
CA ILE A 56 -2.64 39.73 13.77
C ILE A 56 -2.10 38.88 14.90
N MET A 57 -2.94 38.60 15.90
CA MET A 57 -2.60 37.59 16.88
C MET A 57 -2.35 36.31 16.09
N PRO A 58 -1.21 35.62 16.28
CA PRO A 58 -1.10 34.28 15.77
C PRO A 58 -2.23 33.50 16.44
N VAL A 59 -3.18 32.99 15.64
CA VAL A 59 -4.09 31.96 16.12
C VAL A 59 -3.17 30.85 16.58
N LYS A 60 -3.01 30.71 17.90
CA LYS A 60 -2.21 29.67 18.52
C LYS A 60 -2.83 28.39 18.03
N SER A 61 -2.20 27.75 17.04
CA SER A 61 -2.76 26.54 16.43
C SER A 61 -2.88 25.55 17.56
N SER A 62 -4.11 25.36 18.05
CA SER A 62 -4.48 24.18 18.80
C SER A 62 -3.91 23.02 18.01
N ALA A 63 -3.16 22.15 18.70
CA ALA A 63 -2.35 21.14 18.05
C ALA A 63 -3.29 20.25 17.25
N SER A 64 -3.40 20.52 15.94
CA SER A 64 -4.25 19.75 15.06
C SER A 64 -3.65 18.36 15.08
N PHE A 65 -4.35 17.42 15.70
CA PHE A 65 -4.01 16.00 15.73
C PHE A 65 -4.19 15.45 14.31
N ARG A 66 -3.31 15.91 13.42
CA ARG A 66 -3.18 15.49 12.04
C ARG A 66 -2.56 14.11 12.10
N MET A 67 -3.42 13.12 12.28
CA MET A 67 -3.13 11.69 12.14
C MET A 67 -2.26 11.50 10.90
N THR A 68 -0.98 11.18 11.12
CA THR A 68 -0.03 10.83 10.07
C THR A 68 0.11 9.33 10.01
N ALA A 69 0.51 8.78 8.86
CA ALA A 69 0.75 7.35 8.74
C ALA A 69 1.88 6.83 9.67
N LEU A 70 2.87 7.66 10.02
CA LEU A 70 4.08 7.24 10.73
C LEU A 70 3.81 6.63 12.13
N PRO A 71 3.07 7.26 13.06
CA PRO A 71 2.69 6.60 14.32
C PRO A 71 1.97 5.27 14.13
N MET A 72 1.09 5.15 13.12
CA MET A 72 0.36 3.91 12.86
C MET A 72 1.28 2.80 12.33
N VAL A 73 2.26 3.14 11.48
CA VAL A 73 3.32 2.20 11.07
C VAL A 73 4.10 1.72 12.29
N VAL A 74 4.58 2.62 13.17
CA VAL A 74 5.33 2.23 14.37
C VAL A 74 4.50 1.34 15.29
N THR A 75 3.24 1.70 15.53
CA THR A 75 2.30 0.87 16.31
C THR A 75 2.10 -0.50 15.67
N ALA A 76 1.95 -0.59 14.35
CA ALA A 76 1.82 -1.87 13.64
C ALA A 76 3.07 -2.75 13.80
N GLN A 77 4.28 -2.20 13.71
CA GLN A 77 5.53 -2.94 13.93
C GLN A 77 5.63 -3.50 15.37
N LEU A 78 5.29 -2.68 16.37
CA LEU A 78 5.30 -3.11 17.78
C LEU A 78 4.25 -4.20 18.04
N LEU A 79 3.07 -4.09 17.43
CA LEU A 79 2.03 -5.12 17.52
C LEU A 79 2.41 -6.39 16.77
N ALA A 80 3.05 -6.32 15.60
CA ALA A 80 3.57 -7.49 14.90
C ALA A 80 4.60 -8.25 15.76
N ALA A 81 5.52 -7.53 16.41
CA ALA A 81 6.49 -8.12 17.35
C ALA A 81 5.80 -8.76 18.57
N ALA A 82 4.74 -8.13 19.11
CA ALA A 82 3.94 -8.69 20.19
C ALA A 82 3.18 -9.97 19.77
N VAL A 83 2.51 -9.95 18.62
CA VAL A 83 1.80 -11.11 18.04
C VAL A 83 2.77 -12.27 17.80
N LEU A 84 3.93 -12.00 17.21
CA LEU A 84 4.99 -13.00 17.02
C LEU A 84 5.44 -13.61 18.35
N THR A 85 5.74 -12.77 19.35
CA THR A 85 6.22 -13.21 20.66
C THR A 85 5.18 -14.04 21.40
N LEU A 86 3.93 -13.59 21.46
CA LEU A 86 2.83 -14.30 22.12
C LEU A 86 2.54 -15.64 21.43
N THR A 87 2.57 -15.67 20.09
CA THR A 87 2.38 -16.91 19.30
C THR A 87 3.51 -17.91 19.56
N LEU A 88 4.77 -17.44 19.61
CA LEU A 88 5.92 -18.30 19.92
C LEU A 88 5.87 -18.81 21.37
N VAL A 89 5.50 -17.97 22.33
CA VAL A 89 5.28 -18.39 23.73
C VAL A 89 4.19 -19.45 23.81
N TRP A 90 3.04 -19.23 23.18
CA TRP A 90 1.96 -20.21 23.12
C TRP A 90 2.42 -21.55 22.55
N VAL A 91 3.03 -21.54 21.35
CA VAL A 91 3.42 -22.76 20.65
C VAL A 91 4.57 -23.48 21.35
N LEU A 92 5.61 -22.78 21.82
CA LEU A 92 6.80 -23.41 22.39
C LEU A 92 6.64 -23.78 23.86
N HIS A 93 6.00 -22.93 24.68
CA HIS A 93 5.86 -23.17 26.12
C HIS A 93 4.62 -24.00 26.46
N PHE A 94 3.45 -23.67 25.90
CA PHE A 94 2.20 -24.35 26.25
C PHE A 94 1.90 -25.56 25.37
N ARG A 95 2.13 -25.48 24.05
CA ARG A 95 1.87 -26.61 23.13
C ARG A 95 3.04 -27.58 22.99
N GLY A 96 4.23 -27.25 23.50
CA GLY A 96 5.43 -28.09 23.40
C GLY A 96 6.06 -28.18 22.00
N GLY A 97 5.73 -27.25 21.10
CA GLY A 97 6.28 -27.16 19.74
C GLY A 97 5.39 -27.74 18.64
N VAL A 98 6.02 -28.19 17.56
CA VAL A 98 5.38 -28.66 16.33
C VAL A 98 6.08 -29.92 15.83
N SER A 99 5.30 -30.90 15.34
CA SER A 99 5.83 -32.12 14.70
C SER A 99 4.98 -32.52 13.49
N TRP A 100 5.65 -32.92 12.41
CA TRP A 100 5.02 -33.50 11.21
C TRP A 100 4.96 -35.04 11.25
N LYS A 101 5.74 -35.66 12.15
CA LYS A 101 5.77 -37.12 12.32
C LYS A 101 4.52 -37.58 13.09
N PRO A 102 4.02 -38.81 12.85
CA PRO A 102 3.05 -39.44 13.74
C PRO A 102 3.56 -39.41 15.18
N THR A 103 2.71 -38.98 16.11
CA THR A 103 2.97 -38.97 17.55
C THR A 103 1.70 -39.38 18.30
N SER A 104 1.81 -39.70 19.58
CA SER A 104 0.65 -39.97 20.44
C SER A 104 -0.25 -38.75 20.67
N ASN A 105 0.24 -37.53 20.39
CA ASN A 105 -0.54 -36.30 20.50
C ASN A 105 -0.67 -35.60 19.13
N PRO A 106 -1.78 -35.81 18.39
CA PRO A 106 -1.99 -35.21 17.07
C PRO A 106 -2.09 -33.68 17.10
N LEU A 107 -2.22 -33.06 18.29
CA LEU A 107 -2.22 -31.60 18.42
C LEU A 107 -0.86 -30.96 18.06
N PHE A 108 0.24 -31.71 18.02
CA PHE A 108 1.54 -31.19 17.56
C PHE A 108 1.54 -30.81 16.08
N VAL A 109 0.86 -31.58 15.20
CA VAL A 109 0.70 -31.18 13.79
C VAL A 109 -0.33 -30.07 13.68
N TYR A 110 -1.43 -30.13 14.45
CA TYR A 110 -2.44 -29.07 14.42
C TYR A 110 -1.90 -27.71 14.86
N THR A 111 -1.00 -27.67 15.84
CA THR A 111 -0.35 -26.45 16.33
C THR A 111 0.48 -25.73 15.24
N ALA A 112 0.92 -26.44 14.21
CA ALA A 112 1.54 -25.81 13.05
C ALA A 112 0.56 -24.87 12.32
N HIS A 113 -0.74 -25.20 12.24
CA HIS A 113 -1.73 -24.38 11.55
C HIS A 113 -1.77 -22.92 12.05
N PRO A 114 -2.06 -22.63 13.34
CA PRO A 114 -2.05 -21.25 13.83
C PRO A 114 -0.66 -20.62 13.79
N LEU A 115 0.43 -21.38 13.97
CA LEU A 115 1.80 -20.86 13.87
C LEU A 115 2.07 -20.28 12.46
N PHE A 116 1.86 -21.08 11.41
CA PHE A 116 2.10 -20.67 10.03
C PHE A 116 1.08 -19.61 9.56
N MET A 117 -0.17 -19.68 10.02
CA MET A 117 -1.18 -18.66 9.71
C MET A 117 -0.87 -17.32 10.37
N VAL A 118 -0.53 -17.26 11.65
CA VAL A 118 -0.29 -15.98 12.33
C VAL A 118 1.04 -15.36 11.89
N ILE A 119 2.15 -16.12 11.92
CA ILE A 119 3.47 -15.58 11.57
C ILE A 119 3.58 -15.32 10.07
N GLY A 120 3.15 -16.28 9.24
CA GLY A 120 3.31 -16.19 7.80
C GLY A 120 2.18 -15.47 7.10
N PHE A 121 0.93 -15.83 7.37
CA PHE A 121 -0.20 -15.24 6.66
C PHE A 121 -0.59 -13.87 7.22
N ILE A 122 -0.78 -13.70 8.54
CA ILE A 122 -1.20 -12.42 9.12
C ILE A 122 -0.07 -11.38 9.10
N ILE A 123 1.08 -11.65 9.74
CA ILE A 123 2.15 -10.67 9.86
C ILE A 123 2.73 -10.31 8.48
N CYS A 124 3.16 -11.28 7.66
CA CYS A 124 3.75 -10.95 6.35
C CYS A 124 2.74 -10.25 5.40
N THR A 125 1.43 -10.51 5.51
CA THR A 125 0.43 -9.74 4.75
C THR A 125 0.37 -8.30 5.21
N GLY A 126 0.35 -8.04 6.53
CA GLY A 126 0.34 -6.67 7.06
C GLY A 126 1.58 -5.88 6.63
N GLU A 127 2.75 -6.51 6.68
CA GLU A 127 4.01 -5.94 6.16
C GLU A 127 3.97 -5.71 4.65
N ALA A 128 3.42 -6.65 3.86
CA ALA A 128 3.26 -6.49 2.42
C ALA A 128 2.32 -5.33 2.06
N VAL A 129 1.19 -5.21 2.77
CA VAL A 129 0.22 -4.12 2.64
C VAL A 129 0.86 -2.77 2.99
N MET A 130 1.72 -2.72 4.01
CA MET A 130 2.48 -1.53 4.39
C MET A 130 3.77 -1.31 3.57
N ALA A 131 4.17 -2.22 2.69
CA ALA A 131 5.48 -2.20 2.01
C ALA A 131 5.83 -0.85 1.37
N TYR A 132 4.86 -0.19 0.73
CA TYR A 132 5.09 1.13 0.11
C TYR A 132 5.31 2.28 1.11
N ARG A 133 4.86 2.12 2.36
CA ARG A 133 5.09 3.04 3.49
C ARG A 133 6.42 2.76 4.20
N ILE A 134 6.75 1.49 4.45
CA ILE A 134 7.92 1.08 5.27
C ILE A 134 9.23 0.99 4.47
N VAL A 135 9.19 0.52 3.22
CA VAL A 135 10.41 0.28 2.43
C VAL A 135 10.97 1.60 1.92
N LEU A 136 12.20 1.92 2.32
CA LEU A 136 12.98 3.02 1.74
C LEU A 136 13.55 2.59 0.37
N GLY A 137 13.61 3.53 -0.58
CA GLY A 137 14.16 3.29 -1.93
C GLY A 137 13.14 3.41 -3.06
N PRO A 138 13.53 3.00 -4.29
CA PRO A 138 12.75 3.25 -5.51
C PRO A 138 11.45 2.44 -5.54
N ARG A 139 10.49 2.89 -6.36
CA ARG A 139 9.18 2.24 -6.52
C ARG A 139 9.28 0.77 -6.96
N SER A 140 10.32 0.42 -7.73
CA SER A 140 10.64 -0.97 -8.12
C SER A 140 10.96 -1.85 -6.91
N ALA A 141 11.78 -1.37 -5.96
CA ALA A 141 12.12 -2.11 -4.75
C ALA A 141 10.90 -2.29 -3.83
N LYS A 142 10.13 -1.22 -3.59
CA LYS A 142 8.87 -1.28 -2.81
C LYS A 142 7.90 -2.31 -3.39
N LYS A 143 7.75 -2.34 -4.72
CA LYS A 143 6.92 -3.29 -5.46
C LYS A 143 7.44 -4.73 -5.37
N ALA A 144 8.75 -4.94 -5.46
CA ALA A 144 9.36 -6.26 -5.32
C ALA A 144 9.14 -6.83 -3.91
N VAL A 145 9.38 -6.03 -2.86
CA VAL A 145 9.12 -6.43 -1.46
C VAL A 145 7.64 -6.75 -1.24
N HIS A 146 6.73 -5.89 -1.70
CA HIS A 146 5.29 -6.14 -1.66
C HIS A 146 4.90 -7.49 -2.30
N LEU A 147 5.37 -7.75 -3.53
CA LEU A 147 5.09 -8.98 -4.27
C LEU A 147 5.63 -10.23 -3.54
N LEU A 148 6.88 -10.16 -3.07
CA LEU A 148 7.58 -11.27 -2.43
C LEU A 148 7.00 -11.59 -1.05
N LEU A 149 6.67 -10.58 -0.24
CA LEU A 149 6.03 -10.81 1.07
C LEU A 149 4.65 -11.45 0.93
N HIS A 150 3.83 -11.02 -0.06
CA HIS A 150 2.56 -11.71 -0.33
C HIS A 150 2.75 -13.15 -0.84
N LEU A 151 3.81 -13.43 -1.61
CA LEU A 151 4.15 -14.79 -2.04
C LEU A 151 4.60 -15.67 -0.86
N VAL A 152 5.44 -15.14 0.03
CA VAL A 152 5.83 -15.82 1.28
C VAL A 152 4.59 -16.12 2.13
N ALA A 153 3.70 -15.15 2.32
CA ALA A 153 2.44 -15.35 3.04
C ALA A 153 1.58 -16.49 2.42
N LEU A 154 1.50 -16.59 1.09
CA LEU A 154 0.83 -17.71 0.41
C LEU A 154 1.51 -19.06 0.66
N THR A 155 2.85 -19.13 0.65
CA THR A 155 3.55 -20.39 0.96
C THR A 155 3.34 -20.84 2.40
N PHE A 156 3.35 -19.92 3.36
CA PHE A 156 3.04 -20.22 4.76
C PHE A 156 1.57 -20.62 4.94
N ALA A 157 0.63 -19.95 4.27
CA ALA A 157 -0.78 -20.32 4.29
C ALA A 157 -0.99 -21.75 3.75
N ALA A 158 -0.29 -22.14 2.67
CA ALA A 158 -0.35 -23.51 2.15
C ALA A 158 0.15 -24.56 3.17
N VAL A 159 1.28 -24.30 3.84
CA VAL A 159 1.82 -25.18 4.90
C VAL A 159 0.87 -25.25 6.10
N GLY A 160 0.29 -24.13 6.51
CA GLY A 160 -0.70 -24.07 7.58
C GLY A 160 -2.00 -24.81 7.22
N LEU A 161 -2.48 -24.71 5.98
CA LEU A 161 -3.64 -25.48 5.52
C LEU A 161 -3.35 -26.98 5.51
N TYR A 162 -2.20 -27.38 4.98
CA TYR A 162 -1.75 -28.77 5.00
C TYR A 162 -1.73 -29.35 6.42
N ALA A 163 -1.25 -28.59 7.42
CA ALA A 163 -1.27 -28.99 8.82
C ALA A 163 -2.69 -29.24 9.37
N ALA A 164 -3.66 -28.39 9.01
CA ALA A 164 -5.05 -28.55 9.45
C ALA A 164 -5.73 -29.78 8.80
N PHE A 165 -5.59 -29.95 7.49
CA PHE A 165 -6.12 -31.13 6.78
C PHE A 165 -5.44 -32.42 7.26
N LYS A 166 -4.11 -32.41 7.47
CA LYS A 166 -3.39 -33.56 8.04
C LYS A 166 -3.89 -33.91 9.43
N PHE A 167 -4.10 -32.92 10.32
CA PHE A 167 -4.68 -33.17 11.63
C PHE A 167 -6.05 -33.84 11.53
N HIS A 168 -6.98 -33.27 10.76
CA HIS A 168 -8.32 -33.85 10.61
C HIS A 168 -8.28 -35.28 10.05
N HIS A 169 -7.43 -35.54 9.06
CA HIS A 169 -7.21 -36.88 8.51
C HIS A 169 -6.65 -37.86 9.58
N ASP A 170 -5.58 -37.47 10.28
CA ASP A 170 -4.92 -38.30 11.30
C ASP A 170 -5.86 -38.64 12.48
N VAL A 171 -6.88 -37.81 12.77
CA VAL A 171 -7.87 -38.05 13.84
C VAL A 171 -9.28 -38.44 13.35
N GLY A 172 -9.46 -38.68 12.04
CA GLY A 172 -10.75 -39.10 11.47
C GLY A 172 -11.87 -38.05 11.55
N LEU A 173 -11.55 -36.76 11.65
CA LEU A 173 -12.55 -35.68 11.69
C LEU A 173 -12.92 -35.19 10.28
N PRO A 174 -14.22 -34.93 9.98
CA PRO A 174 -14.61 -34.35 8.70
C PRO A 174 -14.25 -32.86 8.58
N ASP A 175 -13.65 -32.53 7.44
CA ASP A 175 -13.15 -31.22 7.04
C ASP A 175 -14.23 -30.16 6.74
N ILE A 176 -13.83 -28.88 6.71
CA ILE A 176 -14.61 -27.71 6.23
C ILE A 176 -16.04 -27.57 6.83
N ARG A 177 -16.23 -27.95 8.10
CA ARG A 177 -17.54 -27.83 8.78
C ARG A 177 -17.77 -26.53 9.57
N SER A 178 -16.71 -25.81 9.92
CA SER A 178 -16.78 -24.62 10.79
C SER A 178 -16.79 -23.30 10.02
N LEU A 179 -17.41 -22.25 10.57
CA LEU A 179 -17.39 -20.90 9.97
C LEU A 179 -15.95 -20.42 9.70
N HIS A 180 -15.03 -20.63 10.66
CA HIS A 180 -13.60 -20.37 10.49
C HIS A 180 -13.02 -21.03 9.22
N SER A 181 -13.33 -22.30 8.94
CA SER A 181 -12.82 -23.00 7.75
C SER A 181 -13.44 -22.50 6.44
N TRP A 182 -14.71 -22.07 6.45
CA TRP A 182 -15.34 -21.43 5.29
C TRP A 182 -14.73 -20.06 4.99
N LEU A 183 -14.58 -19.22 6.03
CA LEU A 183 -13.90 -17.93 5.93
C LEU A 183 -12.44 -18.07 5.48
N GLY A 184 -11.70 -19.04 6.02
CA GLY A 184 -10.30 -19.26 5.70
C GLY A 184 -10.07 -19.72 4.25
N ILE A 185 -10.85 -20.68 3.75
CA ILE A 185 -10.74 -21.12 2.36
C ILE A 185 -11.15 -20.01 1.40
N ALA A 186 -12.24 -19.28 1.67
CA ALA A 186 -12.64 -18.12 0.87
C ALA A 186 -11.55 -17.04 0.86
N THR A 187 -10.97 -16.72 2.02
CA THR A 187 -9.89 -15.72 2.16
C THR A 187 -8.66 -16.13 1.36
N ILE A 188 -8.18 -17.37 1.49
CA ILE A 188 -6.97 -17.84 0.81
C ILE A 188 -7.18 -17.94 -0.71
N ALA A 189 -8.36 -18.38 -1.17
CA ALA A 189 -8.71 -18.41 -2.59
C ALA A 189 -8.73 -16.99 -3.19
N LEU A 190 -9.39 -16.04 -2.52
CA LEU A 190 -9.41 -14.63 -2.93
C LEU A 190 -8.02 -14.00 -2.90
N TYR A 191 -7.20 -14.33 -1.90
CA TYR A 191 -5.82 -13.86 -1.80
C TYR A 191 -4.94 -14.37 -2.96
N GLY A 192 -5.03 -15.66 -3.28
CA GLY A 192 -4.31 -16.25 -4.40
C GLY A 192 -4.71 -15.63 -5.74
N LEU A 193 -6.02 -15.45 -5.95
CA LEU A 193 -6.55 -14.74 -7.13
C LEU A 193 -6.05 -13.29 -7.20
N GLN A 194 -6.08 -12.58 -6.07
CA GLN A 194 -5.63 -11.18 -5.97
C GLN A 194 -4.13 -11.05 -6.28
N TRP A 195 -3.30 -11.97 -5.79
CA TRP A 195 -1.87 -12.00 -6.09
C TRP A 195 -1.62 -12.28 -7.58
N LEU A 196 -2.31 -13.27 -8.16
CA LEU A 196 -2.17 -13.63 -9.57
C LEU A 196 -2.60 -12.48 -10.50
N MET A 197 -3.75 -11.86 -10.23
CA MET A 197 -4.24 -10.70 -10.99
C MET A 197 -3.29 -9.51 -10.87
N ALA A 198 -2.79 -9.21 -9.67
CA ALA A 198 -1.79 -8.17 -9.47
C ALA A 198 -0.47 -8.45 -10.20
N PHE A 199 -0.03 -9.71 -10.23
CA PHE A 199 1.15 -10.14 -10.99
C PHE A 199 0.97 -9.89 -12.49
N VAL A 200 -0.17 -10.31 -13.07
CA VAL A 200 -0.46 -10.11 -14.50
C VAL A 200 -0.56 -8.63 -14.87
N TYR A 201 -1.27 -7.83 -14.07
CA TYR A 201 -1.46 -6.40 -14.34
C TYR A 201 -0.19 -5.57 -14.16
N PHE A 202 0.54 -5.81 -13.07
CA PHE A 202 1.65 -4.93 -12.68
C PHE A 202 3.03 -5.50 -13.00
N VAL A 203 3.24 -6.83 -13.03
CA VAL A 203 4.57 -7.47 -13.12
C VAL A 203 4.84 -8.04 -14.50
N PHE A 204 4.18 -9.14 -14.88
CA PHE A 204 4.42 -9.86 -16.14
C PHE A 204 3.14 -10.60 -16.60
N PRO A 205 2.72 -10.51 -17.87
CA PRO A 205 3.32 -9.72 -18.96
C PRO A 205 3.22 -8.21 -18.72
N GLY A 206 2.34 -7.77 -17.81
CA GLY A 206 2.17 -6.38 -17.42
C GLY A 206 1.24 -5.63 -18.36
N ALA A 207 0.06 -5.24 -17.86
CA ALA A 207 -0.94 -4.48 -18.62
C ALA A 207 -0.46 -3.07 -19.02
N VAL A 208 -1.14 -2.44 -19.98
CA VAL A 208 -0.88 -1.04 -20.37
C VAL A 208 -1.28 -0.06 -19.26
N MET A 209 -0.77 1.18 -19.32
CA MET A 209 -0.90 2.16 -18.23
C MET A 209 -2.35 2.49 -17.85
N THR A 210 -3.27 2.57 -18.82
CA THR A 210 -4.70 2.80 -18.58
C THR A 210 -5.31 1.67 -17.75
N MET A 211 -5.20 0.43 -18.22
CA MET A 211 -5.67 -0.76 -17.49
C MET A 211 -5.07 -0.88 -16.09
N ARG A 212 -3.80 -0.48 -15.89
CA ARG A 212 -3.17 -0.42 -14.56
C ARG A 212 -3.79 0.65 -13.67
N ALA A 213 -4.12 1.82 -14.22
CA ALA A 213 -4.77 2.89 -13.48
C ALA A 213 -6.20 2.51 -13.10
N ASP A 214 -6.95 1.86 -14.01
CA ASP A 214 -8.33 1.42 -13.77
C ASP A 214 -8.41 0.27 -12.75
N TYR A 215 -7.45 -0.66 -12.77
CA TYR A 215 -7.41 -1.79 -11.84
C TYR A 215 -6.83 -1.43 -10.46
N ALA A 216 -5.97 -0.41 -10.33
CA ALA A 216 -5.31 -0.10 -9.06
C ALA A 216 -6.27 0.20 -7.88
N PRO A 217 -7.39 0.94 -8.04
CA PRO A 217 -8.38 1.13 -6.97
C PRO A 217 -8.99 -0.20 -6.50
N TRP A 218 -9.35 -1.09 -7.42
CA TRP A 218 -9.87 -2.43 -7.10
C TRP A 218 -8.84 -3.29 -6.40
N HIS A 219 -7.58 -3.24 -6.84
CA HIS A 219 -6.48 -3.93 -6.19
C HIS A 219 -6.30 -3.49 -4.72
N ILE A 220 -6.36 -2.18 -4.45
CA ILE A 220 -6.27 -1.65 -3.08
C ILE A 220 -7.49 -2.04 -2.26
N PHE A 221 -8.70 -1.88 -2.80
CA PHE A 221 -9.95 -2.20 -2.10
C PHE A 221 -10.03 -3.69 -1.71
N PHE A 222 -9.88 -4.60 -2.68
CA PHE A 222 -9.93 -6.04 -2.40
C PHE A 222 -8.75 -6.50 -1.56
N GLY A 223 -7.56 -5.89 -1.69
CA GLY A 223 -6.41 -6.19 -0.83
C GLY A 223 -6.70 -5.91 0.65
N LEU A 224 -7.29 -4.74 0.97
CA LEU A 224 -7.69 -4.40 2.32
C LEU A 224 -8.86 -5.27 2.82
N ALA A 225 -9.85 -5.56 1.98
CA ALA A 225 -10.97 -6.43 2.34
C ALA A 225 -10.52 -7.86 2.66
N ILE A 226 -9.65 -8.45 1.84
CA ILE A 226 -9.07 -9.78 2.07
C ILE A 226 -8.21 -9.81 3.34
N PHE A 227 -7.44 -8.75 3.61
CA PHE A 227 -6.68 -8.64 4.85
C PHE A 227 -7.60 -8.61 6.08
N LEU A 228 -8.70 -7.84 6.05
CA LEU A 228 -9.70 -7.86 7.13
C LEU A 228 -10.39 -9.24 7.28
N MET A 229 -10.68 -9.93 6.17
CA MET A 229 -11.17 -11.31 6.22
C MET A 229 -10.16 -12.28 6.85
N ALA A 230 -8.86 -12.08 6.62
CA ALA A 230 -7.80 -12.86 7.26
C ALA A 230 -7.76 -12.63 8.78
N ILE A 231 -7.90 -11.38 9.25
CA ILE A 231 -8.03 -11.05 10.68
C ILE A 231 -9.27 -11.75 11.28
N CYS A 232 -10.45 -11.62 10.68
CA CYS A 232 -11.67 -12.30 11.15
C CYS A 232 -11.54 -13.84 11.15
N THR A 233 -10.81 -14.40 10.18
CA THR A 233 -10.49 -15.82 10.12
C THR A 233 -9.57 -16.23 11.28
N ALA A 234 -8.55 -15.42 11.60
CA ALA A 234 -7.66 -15.65 12.73
C ALA A 234 -8.43 -15.62 14.06
N GLU A 235 -9.24 -14.59 14.32
CA GLU A 235 -10.04 -14.48 15.56
C GLU A 235 -10.98 -15.69 15.74
N THR A 236 -11.71 -16.08 14.69
CA THR A 236 -12.59 -17.26 14.76
C THR A 236 -11.82 -18.58 14.90
N GLY A 237 -10.58 -18.65 14.42
CA GLY A 237 -9.68 -19.78 14.60
C GLY A 237 -9.15 -19.90 16.03
N LEU A 238 -8.69 -18.79 16.61
CA LEU A 238 -8.22 -18.73 18.00
C LEU A 238 -9.36 -19.03 18.98
N ALA A 239 -10.54 -18.44 18.78
CA ALA A 239 -11.72 -18.73 19.61
C ALA A 239 -12.14 -20.21 19.56
N LYS A 240 -12.10 -20.84 18.37
CA LYS A 240 -12.29 -22.29 18.21
C LYS A 240 -11.20 -23.09 18.93
N PHE A 241 -9.94 -22.64 18.88
CA PHE A 241 -8.84 -23.34 19.53
C PHE A 241 -8.99 -23.31 21.05
N VAL A 242 -9.28 -22.14 21.63
CA VAL A 242 -9.55 -21.96 23.07
C VAL A 242 -10.69 -22.88 23.52
N SER A 243 -11.82 -22.85 22.82
CA SER A 243 -13.00 -23.63 23.21
C SER A 243 -12.87 -25.15 23.04
N ALA A 244 -11.98 -25.62 22.14
CA ALA A 244 -11.85 -27.05 21.83
C ALA A 244 -10.61 -27.75 22.44
N PHE A 245 -9.52 -27.02 22.71
CA PHE A 245 -8.21 -27.63 22.98
C PHE A 245 -7.44 -27.05 24.17
N ILE A 246 -8.05 -26.16 24.96
CA ILE A 246 -7.42 -25.51 26.11
C ILE A 246 -8.29 -25.62 27.35
N ALA A 247 -7.72 -26.23 28.41
CA ALA A 247 -8.32 -26.29 29.74
C ALA A 247 -7.58 -25.43 30.78
N TYR A 248 -6.34 -25.00 30.49
CA TYR A 248 -5.50 -24.28 31.44
C TYR A 248 -5.69 -22.75 31.33
N PRO A 249 -6.07 -22.03 32.41
CA PRO A 249 -6.37 -20.60 32.34
C PRO A 249 -5.23 -19.73 31.77
N GLY A 250 -3.97 -20.04 32.10
CA GLY A 250 -2.83 -19.28 31.61
C GLY A 250 -2.65 -19.34 30.09
N GLU A 251 -2.96 -20.47 29.46
CA GLU A 251 -2.89 -20.62 28.00
C GLU A 251 -4.03 -19.84 27.34
N VAL A 252 -5.24 -19.86 27.92
CA VAL A 252 -6.40 -19.07 27.44
C VAL A 252 -6.07 -17.59 27.41
N PHE A 253 -5.42 -17.05 28.45
CA PHE A 253 -5.02 -15.63 28.47
C PHE A 253 -4.03 -15.30 27.34
N VAL A 254 -2.99 -16.10 27.14
CA VAL A 254 -2.00 -15.85 26.08
C VAL A 254 -2.65 -15.88 24.69
N VAL A 255 -3.55 -16.83 24.43
CA VAL A 255 -4.27 -16.92 23.15
C VAL A 255 -5.23 -15.73 22.94
N ASN A 256 -5.98 -15.34 23.98
CA ASN A 256 -6.87 -14.18 23.90
C ASN A 256 -6.10 -12.86 23.70
N PHE A 257 -4.96 -12.66 24.39
CA PHE A 257 -4.10 -11.50 24.15
C PHE A 257 -3.47 -11.54 22.74
N THR A 258 -3.20 -12.73 22.19
CA THR A 258 -2.75 -12.88 20.80
C THR A 258 -3.82 -12.38 19.81
N GLY A 259 -5.09 -12.78 19.99
CA GLY A 259 -6.22 -12.29 19.17
C GLY A 259 -6.41 -10.77 19.27
N ILE A 260 -6.44 -10.22 20.50
CA ILE A 260 -6.51 -8.76 20.70
C ILE A 260 -5.34 -8.04 20.00
N ALA A 261 -4.12 -8.57 20.08
CA ALA A 261 -2.96 -8.01 19.40
C ALA A 261 -3.05 -8.12 17.86
N ILE A 262 -3.61 -9.22 17.31
CA ILE A 262 -3.88 -9.40 15.88
C ILE A 262 -4.92 -8.41 15.39
N LEU A 263 -6.04 -8.25 16.10
CA LEU A 263 -7.08 -7.28 15.75
C LEU A 263 -6.53 -5.84 15.75
N MET A 264 -5.79 -5.46 16.80
CA MET A 264 -5.17 -4.14 16.88
C MET A 264 -4.10 -3.93 15.81
N PHE A 265 -3.33 -4.96 15.45
CA PHE A 265 -2.38 -4.93 14.33
C PHE A 265 -3.12 -4.66 13.01
N GLY A 266 -4.22 -5.39 12.76
CA GLY A 266 -5.06 -5.19 11.58
C GLY A 266 -5.57 -3.74 11.46
N VAL A 267 -6.07 -3.17 12.56
CA VAL A 267 -6.50 -1.77 12.63
C VAL A 267 -5.34 -0.81 12.36
N ALA A 268 -4.18 -1.01 12.98
CA ALA A 268 -3.01 -0.16 12.78
C ALA A 268 -2.49 -0.18 11.33
N VAL A 269 -2.44 -1.36 10.70
CA VAL A 269 -2.09 -1.53 9.28
C VAL A 269 -3.06 -0.76 8.36
N VAL A 270 -4.37 -0.92 8.56
CA VAL A 270 -5.39 -0.24 7.75
C VAL A 270 -5.27 1.29 7.90
N LEU A 271 -5.10 1.80 9.13
CA LEU A 271 -4.88 3.23 9.37
C LEU A 271 -3.56 3.73 8.76
N ALA A 272 -2.47 2.96 8.82
CA ALA A 272 -1.18 3.31 8.21
C ALA A 272 -1.25 3.44 6.67
N VAL A 273 -2.10 2.66 6.01
CA VAL A 273 -2.31 2.76 4.56
C VAL A 273 -3.24 3.92 4.21
N ILE A 274 -4.37 4.08 4.90
CA ILE A 274 -5.40 5.10 4.57
C ILE A 274 -4.94 6.51 4.93
N LEU A 275 -4.22 6.71 6.03
CA LEU A 275 -3.78 8.04 6.46
C LEU A 275 -2.76 8.66 5.49
N PRO A 276 -2.75 10.00 5.35
CA PRO A 276 -1.80 10.68 4.50
C PRO A 276 -0.36 10.48 5.00
N SER A 277 0.53 10.17 4.07
CA SER A 277 1.97 10.39 4.25
C SER A 277 2.23 11.89 4.30
N ARG A 278 3.21 12.34 5.08
CA ARG A 278 3.66 13.74 5.09
C ARG A 278 4.75 14.05 4.06
N TYR A 279 5.08 13.07 3.22
CA TYR A 279 6.03 13.13 2.12
C TYR A 279 5.50 12.27 0.96
#